data_AF-A0A485CVQ3-F1
#
_entry.id   AF-A0A485CVQ3-F1
#
_cell.length_a   1.000
_cell.length_b   1.000
_cell.length_c   1.000
_cell.angle_alpha   90.00
_cell.angle_beta   90.00
_cell.angle_gamma   90.00
#
_symmetry.space_group_name_H-M   'P 1'
#
loop_
_entity.id
_entity.type
_entity.pdbx_description
1 polymer ?
#
loop_
_entity_poly.entity_id
_entity_poly.type
_entity_poly.pdbx_seq_one_letter_code
_entity_poly.pdbx_strand_id
1 'polypeptide(L)'
;MMPEVQFMPYPHQYRCPLGIGGEAGVKALTYYFENLINDVESGVRKPAAVILEAVQGEGGVNPAPVEWLQRIRKVTQEHGILLIIDEVQAGFARTGKLFAFEHAGIEPDIIVMSKAVGGGLPLAVLGIKKQFDAWGTGPPYRHLPRQPAGRWPPA
;
A
#
# COMPACT_ATOMS: atom_id res chain seq x y z
N MET A 1 2.10 19.73 -5.41
CA MET A 1 1.86 18.58 -4.52
C MET A 1 0.43 18.15 -4.74
N MET A 2 0.15 16.85 -4.89
CA MET A 2 -1.23 16.37 -5.04
C MET A 2 -1.95 16.54 -3.69
N PRO A 3 -3.13 17.18 -3.65
CA PRO A 3 -3.93 17.24 -2.44
C PRO A 3 -4.16 15.82 -1.89
N GLU A 4 -4.15 15.67 -0.55
CA GLU A 4 -4.43 14.40 0.15
C GLU A 4 -3.41 13.27 -0.07
N VAL A 5 -2.28 13.55 -0.74
CA VAL A 5 -1.17 12.60 -0.90
C VAL A 5 0.03 13.08 -0.09
N GLN A 6 0.40 12.27 0.91
CA GLN A 6 1.64 12.46 1.66
C GLN A 6 2.73 11.55 1.12
N PHE A 7 3.85 12.14 0.70
CA PHE A 7 5.04 11.38 0.31
C PHE A 7 5.93 11.11 1.52
N MET A 8 6.51 9.92 1.55
CA MET A 8 7.49 9.54 2.56
C MET A 8 8.80 9.06 1.91
N PRO A 9 9.96 9.37 2.52
CA PRO A 9 11.24 8.89 2.07
C PRO A 9 11.31 7.35 2.05
N TYR A 10 11.84 6.79 0.96
CA TYR A 10 12.06 5.35 0.82
C TYR A 10 13.31 4.91 1.62
N PRO A 11 13.33 3.70 2.24
CA PRO A 11 14.41 3.24 3.14
C PRO A 11 15.69 2.82 2.40
N HIS A 12 16.31 3.76 1.69
CA HIS A 12 17.60 3.57 1.02
C HIS A 12 18.72 3.34 2.03
N GLN A 13 19.37 2.17 1.96
CA GLN A 13 20.54 1.87 2.79
C GLN A 13 21.80 2.61 2.31
N TYR A 14 21.98 2.74 1.00
CA TYR A 14 23.18 3.37 0.41
C TYR A 14 23.06 4.90 0.31
N ARG A 15 21.93 5.41 -0.23
CA ARG A 15 21.65 6.86 -0.35
C ARG A 15 20.52 7.26 0.60
N CYS A 16 20.74 7.06 1.89
CA CYS A 16 19.72 7.35 2.89
C CYS A 16 19.30 8.82 2.83
N PRO A 17 18.00 9.13 2.69
CA PRO A 17 17.50 10.51 2.57
C PRO A 17 17.70 11.33 3.85
N LEU A 18 17.99 10.68 4.98
CA LEU A 18 18.28 11.34 6.25
C LEU A 18 19.80 11.61 6.45
N GLY A 19 20.66 11.18 5.53
CA GLY A 19 22.11 11.31 5.65
C GLY A 19 22.78 10.37 6.66
N ILE A 20 22.02 9.50 7.33
CA ILE A 20 22.51 8.58 8.37
C ILE A 20 23.07 7.28 7.76
N GLY A 21 22.37 6.71 6.77
CA GLY A 21 22.80 5.49 6.08
C GLY A 21 22.55 4.18 6.85
N GLY A 22 22.63 3.06 6.14
CA GLY A 22 22.62 1.71 6.71
C GLY A 22 21.38 1.40 7.57
N GLU A 23 21.56 0.52 8.55
CA GLU A 23 20.50 0.08 9.47
C GLU A 23 19.92 1.22 10.31
N ALA A 24 20.76 2.17 10.74
CA ALA A 24 20.33 3.33 11.50
C ALA A 24 19.39 4.24 10.69
N GLY A 25 19.68 4.45 9.41
CA GLY A 25 18.81 5.16 8.48
C GLY A 25 17.47 4.46 8.28
N VAL A 26 17.47 3.13 8.15
CA VAL A 26 16.24 2.32 8.05
C VAL A 26 15.40 2.49 9.32
N LYS A 27 16.00 2.31 10.50
CA LYS A 27 15.32 2.47 11.80
C LYS A 27 14.73 3.87 11.98
N ALA A 28 15.46 4.92 11.62
CA ALA A 28 14.98 6.29 11.69
C ALA A 28 13.77 6.52 10.76
N LEU A 29 13.79 5.96 9.54
CA LEU A 29 12.67 6.04 8.61
C LEU A 29 11.46 5.23 9.05
N THR A 30 11.67 4.04 9.64
CA THR A 30 10.62 3.25 10.27
C THR A 30 9.95 4.04 11.40
N TYR A 31 10.75 4.64 12.29
CA TYR A 31 10.26 5.46 13.39
C TYR A 31 9.50 6.70 12.89
N TYR A 32 10.01 7.35 11.85
CA TYR A 32 9.33 8.49 11.23
C TYR A 32 7.94 8.11 10.70
N PHE A 33 7.82 6.97 10.00
CA PHE A 33 6.53 6.45 9.55
C PHE A 33 5.58 6.15 10.71
N GLU A 34 6.08 5.46 11.73
CA GLU A 34 5.28 5.13 12.91
C GLU A 34 4.73 6.37 13.60
N ASN A 35 5.57 7.38 13.85
CA ASN A 35 5.14 8.62 14.48
C ASN A 35 4.15 9.38 13.59
N LEU A 36 4.37 9.43 12.28
CA LEU A 36 3.45 10.09 11.37
C LEU A 36 2.02 9.53 11.47
N ILE A 37 1.89 8.21 11.66
CA ILE A 37 0.61 7.52 11.76
C ILE A 37 0.02 7.55 13.19
N ASN A 38 0.87 7.47 14.22
CA ASN A 38 0.44 7.38 15.61
C ASN A 38 0.18 8.74 16.27
N ASP A 39 0.90 9.79 15.87
CA ASP A 39 0.80 11.11 16.46
C ASP A 39 -0.39 11.88 15.87
N VAL A 40 -1.35 12.21 16.73
CA VAL A 40 -2.53 13.00 16.37
C VAL A 40 -2.16 14.43 15.97
N GLU A 41 -0.99 14.91 16.39
CA GLU A 41 -0.43 16.22 16.06
C GLU A 41 0.59 16.16 14.90
N SER A 42 0.69 15.02 14.20
CA SER A 42 1.64 14.85 13.07
C SER A 42 1.40 15.79 11.89
N GLY A 43 0.24 16.46 11.87
CA GLY A 43 -0.23 17.29 10.76
C GLY A 43 -0.73 16.47 9.57
N VAL A 44 -0.68 15.13 9.64
CA VAL A 44 -1.16 14.23 8.59
C VAL A 44 -2.44 13.55 9.06
N ARG A 45 -3.51 13.73 8.27
CA ARG A 45 -4.75 12.98 8.49
C ARG A 45 -4.48 11.50 8.29
N LYS A 46 -5.11 10.66 9.11
CA LYS A 46 -5.07 9.20 8.96
C LYS A 46 -5.36 8.82 7.49
N PRO A 47 -4.40 8.20 6.78
CA PRO A 47 -4.57 7.91 5.36
C PRO A 47 -5.52 6.72 5.16
N ALA A 48 -6.21 6.68 4.02
CA ALA A 48 -7.01 5.53 3.62
C ALA A 48 -6.12 4.32 3.27
N ALA A 49 -4.96 4.58 2.68
CA ALA A 49 -4.02 3.56 2.24
C ALA A 49 -2.57 4.05 2.28
N VAL A 50 -1.65 3.11 2.36
CA VAL A 50 -0.22 3.27 2.06
C VAL A 50 0.06 2.49 0.78
N ILE A 51 0.70 3.13 -0.20
CA ILE A 51 1.14 2.50 -1.46
C ILE A 51 2.67 2.56 -1.57
N LEU A 52 3.29 1.43 -1.90
CA LEU A 52 4.73 1.33 -2.12
C LEU A 52 5.11 0.15 -3.02
N GLU A 53 6.30 0.18 -3.60
CA GLU A 53 6.95 -0.96 -4.26
C GLU A 53 7.79 -1.73 -3.23
N ALA A 54 7.73 -3.07 -3.21
CA ALA A 54 8.60 -3.88 -2.34
C ALA A 54 10.06 -3.89 -2.83
N VAL A 55 10.25 -3.68 -4.14
CA VAL A 55 11.51 -3.32 -4.78
C VAL A 55 11.23 -2.11 -5.66
N GLN A 56 11.69 -0.93 -5.26
CA GLN A 56 11.47 0.29 -6.02
C GLN A 56 12.25 0.23 -7.34
N GLY A 57 11.55 0.09 -8.46
CA GLY A 57 12.18 -0.15 -9.76
C GLY A 57 12.84 1.09 -10.34
N GLU A 58 12.03 2.07 -10.79
CA GLU A 58 12.52 3.29 -11.46
C GLU A 58 13.26 4.24 -10.49
N GLY A 59 13.09 4.03 -9.18
CA GLY A 59 13.87 4.74 -8.15
C GLY A 59 15.33 4.27 -8.03
N GLY A 60 15.76 3.31 -8.84
CA GLY A 60 17.15 2.80 -8.87
C GLY A 60 17.31 1.35 -8.42
N VAL A 61 16.27 0.52 -8.55
CA VAL A 61 16.26 -0.91 -8.18
C VAL A 61 16.63 -1.12 -6.71
N ASN A 62 15.76 -0.64 -5.82
CA ASN A 62 16.03 -0.62 -4.38
C ASN A 62 15.09 -1.58 -3.63
N PRO A 63 15.59 -2.76 -3.21
CA PRO A 63 14.84 -3.65 -2.33
C PRO A 63 14.57 -2.97 -0.99
N ALA A 64 13.30 -2.93 -0.56
CA ALA A 64 12.99 -2.49 0.79
C ALA A 64 13.57 -3.49 1.82
N PRO A 65 14.14 -3.02 2.93
CA PRO A 65 14.52 -3.91 4.03
C PRO A 65 13.30 -4.71 4.53
N VAL A 66 13.50 -6.01 4.77
CA VAL A 66 12.43 -6.92 5.21
C VAL A 66 11.74 -6.42 6.48
N GLU A 67 12.52 -6.04 7.49
CA GLU A 67 11.98 -5.54 8.76
C GLU A 67 11.19 -4.24 8.59
N TRP A 68 11.60 -3.39 7.65
CA TRP A 68 10.86 -2.16 7.33
C TRP A 68 9.49 -2.50 6.74
N LEU A 69 9.42 -3.37 5.72
CA LEU A 69 8.15 -3.81 5.13
C LEU A 69 7.22 -4.47 6.16
N GLN A 70 7.77 -5.32 7.02
CA GLN A 70 7.02 -5.95 8.11
C GLN A 70 6.45 -4.91 9.07
N ARG A 71 7.23 -3.89 9.42
CA ARG A 71 6.76 -2.84 10.33
C ARG A 71 5.71 -1.94 9.69
N ILE A 72 5.88 -1.55 8.42
CA ILE A 72 4.84 -0.84 7.66
C ILE A 72 3.53 -1.64 7.69
N ARG A 73 3.57 -2.94 7.34
CA ARG A 73 2.38 -3.80 7.36
C ARG A 73 1.73 -3.87 8.74
N LYS A 74 2.53 -4.03 9.80
CA LYS A 74 2.03 -4.11 11.17
C LYS A 74 1.27 -2.83 11.55
N VAL A 75 1.88 -1.68 11.33
CA VAL A 75 1.27 -0.37 11.62
C VAL A 75 0.02 -0.14 10.77
N THR A 76 0.04 -0.47 9.48
CA THR A 76 -1.15 -0.30 8.65
C THR A 76 -2.31 -1.18 9.13
N GLN A 77 -2.06 -2.41 9.58
CA GLN A 77 -3.09 -3.27 10.19
C GLN A 77 -3.63 -2.69 11.50
N GLU A 78 -2.73 -2.28 12.41
CA GLU A 78 -3.09 -1.70 13.71
C GLU A 78 -4.04 -0.50 13.57
N HIS A 79 -3.87 0.28 12.50
CA HIS A 79 -4.67 1.46 12.24
C HIS A 79 -5.80 1.23 11.23
N GLY A 80 -6.00 0.03 10.67
CA GLY A 80 -7.00 -0.19 9.62
C GLY A 80 -6.77 0.64 8.36
N ILE A 81 -5.49 0.87 8.02
CA ILE A 81 -5.03 1.53 6.79
C ILE A 81 -4.75 0.43 5.77
N LEU A 82 -5.22 0.57 4.53
CA LEU A 82 -4.95 -0.43 3.51
C LEU A 82 -3.48 -0.40 3.09
N LEU A 83 -2.85 -1.56 2.95
CA LEU A 83 -1.53 -1.69 2.33
C LEU A 83 -1.69 -2.10 0.86
N ILE A 84 -1.20 -1.25 -0.03
CA ILE A 84 -1.12 -1.50 -1.46
C ILE A 84 0.35 -1.75 -1.81
N ILE A 85 0.65 -2.93 -2.36
CA ILE A 85 1.99 -3.18 -2.92
C ILE A 85 1.90 -3.11 -4.44
N ASP A 86 2.70 -2.22 -5.01
CA ASP A 86 2.91 -2.14 -6.45
C ASP A 86 3.93 -3.22 -6.87
N GLU A 87 3.42 -4.25 -7.55
CA GLU A 87 4.19 -5.36 -8.10
C GLU A 87 4.28 -5.26 -9.63
N VAL A 88 4.01 -4.09 -10.21
CA VAL A 88 4.04 -3.87 -11.68
C VAL A 88 5.40 -4.28 -12.25
N GLN A 89 6.51 -4.03 -11.55
CA GLN A 89 7.86 -4.38 -12.00
C GLN A 89 8.42 -5.64 -11.37
N ALA A 90 8.23 -5.79 -10.06
CA ALA A 90 8.88 -6.81 -9.24
C ALA A 90 8.07 -8.12 -9.16
N GLY A 91 6.80 -8.10 -9.56
CA GLY A 91 5.94 -9.27 -9.60
C GLY A 91 6.29 -10.23 -10.74
N PHE A 92 5.59 -11.35 -10.79
CA PHE A 92 5.78 -12.41 -11.78
C PHE A 92 7.22 -12.94 -11.80
N ALA A 93 7.70 -13.39 -10.64
CA ALA A 93 8.97 -14.11 -10.49
C ALA A 93 10.25 -13.27 -10.70
N ARG A 94 10.16 -11.94 -10.88
CA ARG A 94 11.35 -11.09 -11.13
C ARG A 94 12.40 -11.19 -10.02
N THR A 95 11.98 -11.41 -8.78
CA THR A 95 12.86 -11.50 -7.59
C THR A 95 13.06 -12.95 -7.11
N GLY A 96 12.63 -13.95 -7.87
CA GLY A 96 12.68 -15.37 -7.50
C GLY A 96 11.48 -15.88 -6.69
N LYS A 97 10.57 -14.99 -6.29
CA LYS A 97 9.25 -15.30 -5.72
C LYS A 97 8.15 -14.74 -6.62
N LEU A 98 6.92 -15.28 -6.54
CA LEU A 98 5.86 -14.85 -7.44
C LEU A 98 5.60 -13.34 -7.30
N PHE A 99 5.61 -12.85 -6.06
CA PHE A 99 5.58 -11.43 -5.73
C PHE A 99 6.73 -11.06 -4.80
N ALA A 100 7.27 -9.85 -4.92
CA ALA A 100 8.42 -9.42 -4.13
C ALA A 100 8.11 -9.27 -2.63
N PHE A 101 6.89 -8.85 -2.27
CA PHE A 101 6.49 -8.74 -0.86
C PHE A 101 6.57 -10.09 -0.10
N GLU A 102 6.51 -11.23 -0.80
CA GLU A 102 6.60 -12.56 -0.18
C GLU A 102 7.96 -12.81 0.48
N HIS A 103 9.01 -12.07 0.10
CA HIS A 103 10.31 -12.12 0.78
C HIS A 103 10.24 -11.57 2.21
N ALA A 104 9.31 -10.67 2.48
CA ALA A 104 9.08 -10.12 3.83
C ALA A 104 8.06 -10.92 4.65
N GLY A 105 7.41 -11.94 4.06
CA GLY A 105 6.39 -12.75 4.75
C GLY A 105 5.13 -11.96 5.14
N ILE A 106 4.87 -10.84 4.44
CA ILE A 106 3.68 -10.01 4.67
C ILE A 106 2.57 -10.34 3.66
N GLU A 107 1.35 -9.95 3.99
CA GLU A 107 0.22 -10.01 3.07
C GLU A 107 -0.41 -8.61 2.89
N PRO A 108 -0.33 -8.00 1.71
CA PRO A 108 -0.98 -6.72 1.43
C PRO A 108 -2.50 -6.86 1.31
N ASP A 109 -3.19 -5.72 1.29
CA ASP A 109 -4.64 -5.66 1.12
C ASP A 109 -5.02 -5.55 -0.36
N ILE A 110 -4.17 -4.87 -1.14
CA ILE A 110 -4.29 -4.74 -2.59
C ILE A 110 -2.92 -4.95 -3.22
N ILE A 111 -2.88 -5.59 -4.38
CA ILE A 111 -1.68 -5.66 -5.23
C ILE A 111 -1.98 -5.06 -6.61
N VAL A 112 -1.05 -4.26 -7.12
CA VAL A 112 -1.10 -3.71 -8.48
C VAL A 112 -0.18 -4.52 -9.37
N MET A 113 -0.69 -5.03 -10.48
CA MET A 113 0.05 -5.87 -11.42
C MET A 113 -0.10 -5.33 -12.84
N SER A 114 0.99 -5.36 -13.60
CA SER A 114 1.02 -5.09 -15.03
C SER A 114 2.29 -5.72 -15.63
N LYS A 115 2.84 -5.16 -16.71
CA LYS A 115 4.04 -5.61 -17.41
C LYS A 115 4.03 -7.12 -17.68
N ALA A 116 4.74 -7.92 -16.89
CA ALA A 116 4.91 -9.34 -17.07
C ALA A 116 3.58 -10.12 -17.04
N VAL A 117 2.56 -9.64 -16.30
CA VAL A 117 1.22 -10.27 -16.29
C VAL A 117 0.60 -10.36 -17.67
N GLY A 118 0.86 -9.36 -18.53
CA GLY A 118 0.29 -9.28 -19.86
C GLY A 118 1.05 -10.10 -20.90
N GLY A 119 2.22 -10.67 -20.56
CA GLY A 119 3.04 -11.42 -21.50
C GLY A 119 3.44 -10.62 -22.75
N GLY A 120 3.56 -9.29 -22.63
CA GLY A 120 3.81 -8.37 -23.76
C GLY A 120 2.55 -7.69 -24.32
N LEU A 121 1.36 -8.08 -23.88
CA LEU A 121 0.12 -7.39 -24.19
C LEU A 121 -0.20 -6.29 -23.16
N PRO A 122 -0.91 -5.21 -23.54
CA PRO A 122 -1.38 -4.21 -22.60
C PRO A 122 -2.40 -4.81 -21.62
N LEU A 123 -1.97 -5.05 -20.38
CA LEU A 123 -2.81 -5.59 -19.31
C LEU A 123 -2.41 -4.99 -17.97
N ALA A 124 -3.41 -4.61 -17.18
CA ALA A 124 -3.26 -4.26 -15.77
C ALA A 124 -4.32 -5.00 -14.96
N VAL A 125 -3.94 -5.45 -13.77
CA VAL A 125 -4.79 -6.23 -12.87
C VAL A 125 -4.63 -5.69 -11.46
N LEU A 126 -5.75 -5.55 -10.76
CA LEU A 126 -5.79 -5.29 -9.32
C LEU A 126 -6.22 -6.56 -8.60
N GLY A 127 -5.37 -7.07 -7.70
CA GLY A 127 -5.76 -8.10 -6.75
C GLY A 127 -6.23 -7.42 -5.48
N ILE A 128 -7.51 -7.53 -5.12
CA ILE A 128 -8.11 -6.89 -3.94
C ILE A 128 -8.58 -8.00 -2.99
N LYS A 129 -8.22 -7.92 -1.71
CA LYS A 129 -8.81 -8.82 -0.70
C LYS A 129 -10.32 -8.61 -0.66
N LYS A 130 -11.07 -9.71 -0.71
CA LYS A 130 -12.55 -9.70 -0.81
C LYS A 130 -13.26 -8.81 0.21
N GLN A 131 -12.75 -8.71 1.44
CA GLN A 131 -13.33 -7.85 2.48
C GLN A 131 -13.25 -6.35 2.20
N PHE A 132 -12.36 -5.93 1.28
CA PHE A 132 -12.21 -4.55 0.82
C PHE A 132 -12.78 -4.35 -0.59
N ASP A 133 -13.38 -5.39 -1.18
CA ASP A 133 -14.09 -5.26 -2.44
C ASP A 133 -15.44 -4.58 -2.19
N ALA A 134 -15.44 -3.26 -2.39
CA ALA A 134 -16.64 -2.44 -2.27
C ALA A 134 -17.57 -2.58 -3.49
N TRP A 135 -17.12 -3.24 -4.57
CA TRP A 135 -17.96 -3.47 -5.73
C TRP A 135 -18.86 -4.68 -5.46
N GLY A 136 -20.15 -4.39 -5.24
CA GLY A 136 -21.16 -5.44 -5.14
C GLY A 136 -21.25 -6.27 -6.42
N THR A 137 -21.81 -7.47 -6.31
CA THR A 137 -22.04 -8.33 -7.47
C THR A 137 -23.21 -7.82 -8.31
N GLY A 138 -22.90 -7.20 -9.46
CA GLY A 138 -23.89 -6.82 -10.47
C GLY A 138 -23.63 -5.43 -11.09
N PRO A 139 -24.40 -5.03 -12.12
CA PRO A 139 -24.32 -3.68 -12.67
C PRO A 139 -24.65 -2.63 -11.57
N PRO A 140 -24.12 -1.40 -11.68
CA PRO A 140 -24.11 -0.36 -10.61
C PRO A 140 -25.49 0.09 -10.11
N TYR A 141 -26.59 -0.45 -10.64
CA TYR A 141 -27.96 -0.09 -10.29
C TYR A 141 -28.60 -0.96 -9.20
N ARG A 142 -27.92 -1.99 -8.65
CA ARG A 142 -28.60 -2.95 -7.76
C ARG A 142 -28.35 -2.83 -6.26
N HIS A 143 -27.63 -1.79 -5.81
CA HIS A 143 -27.39 -1.57 -4.38
C HIS A 143 -27.62 -0.12 -3.95
N LEU A 144 -28.86 0.38 -4.13
CA LEU A 144 -29.43 1.17 -3.04
C LEU A 144 -29.84 0.16 -1.96
N PRO A 145 -29.52 0.38 -0.67
CA PRO A 145 -30.19 -0.36 0.39
C PRO A 145 -31.68 -0.14 0.19
N ARG A 146 -32.46 -1.23 0.10
CA ARG A 146 -33.91 -1.11 0.20
C ARG A 146 -34.19 -0.50 1.56
N GLN A 147 -34.52 0.79 1.60
CA GLN A 147 -35.18 1.34 2.77
C GLN A 147 -36.41 0.45 3.02
N PRO A 148 -36.64 -0.04 4.24
CA PRO A 148 -37.91 -0.68 4.54
C PRO A 148 -39.02 0.33 4.24
N ALA A 149 -39.98 -0.07 3.41
CA ALA A 149 -41.13 0.76 3.07
C ALA A 149 -41.88 1.12 4.37
N GLY A 150 -41.68 2.34 4.88
CA GLY A 150 -42.28 2.74 6.15
C GLY A 150 -41.90 4.14 6.61
N ARG A 151 -42.81 5.09 6.32
CA ARG A 151 -43.01 6.40 6.96
C ARG A 151 -41.88 7.43 6.87
N TRP A 152 -42.11 8.41 6.00
CA TRP A 152 -41.67 9.79 6.21
C TRP A 152 -42.32 10.36 7.49
N PRO A 153 -41.60 11.10 8.35
CA PRO A 153 -42.24 12.05 9.25
C PRO A 153 -42.60 13.34 8.47
N PRO A 154 -43.72 14.01 8.79
CA PRO A 154 -44.10 15.24 8.12
C PRO A 154 -43.23 16.42 8.58
N ALA A 155 -42.93 17.28 7.61
CA ALA A 155 -42.42 18.67 7.66
C ALA A 155 -41.32 19.00 8.68
#